data_AF-A0A2M9PBH5-F1
#
_entry.id   AF-A0A2M9PBH5-F1
#
_cell.length_a   1.000
_cell.length_b   1.000
_cell.length_c   1.000
_cell.angle_alpha   90.00
_cell.angle_beta   90.00
_cell.angle_gamma   90.00
#
_symmetry.space_group_name_H-M   'P 1'
#
loop_
_entity.id
_entity.type
_entity.pdbx_description
1 polymer ?
#
loop_
_entity_poly.entity_id
_entity_poly.type
_entity_poly.pdbx_seq_one_letter_code
_entity_poly.pdbx_strand_id
1 'polypeptide(L)'
;LKDAGPGGYAPVGAGATHAWAEVYVPGAGWITFDPTNRSVGGANLIPVAVVRDIRQAVPVAGSFNGPSDALIGMEVEVSVTG
;
A
#
# COMPACT_ATOMS: atom_id res chain seq x y z
N LEU A 1 -23.33 -2.10 14.69
CA LEU A 1 -23.07 -2.70 16.02
C LEU A 1 -21.55 -2.65 16.21
N LYS A 2 -20.92 -1.89 17.09
CA LYS A 2 -21.30 -0.89 18.09
C LYS A 2 -19.95 -0.29 18.54
N ASP A 3 -19.86 1.04 18.60
CA ASP A 3 -18.92 1.93 19.32
C ASP A 3 -17.48 1.46 19.62
N ALA A 4 -16.48 2.23 19.16
CA ALA A 4 -15.18 2.33 19.83
C ALA A 4 -14.85 3.82 20.04
N GLY A 5 -14.70 4.21 21.32
CA GLY A 5 -14.34 5.56 21.77
C GLY A 5 -12.89 5.97 21.43
N PRO A 6 -12.45 7.15 21.91
CA PRO A 6 -11.16 7.74 21.56
C PRO A 6 -10.03 6.91 22.17
N GLY A 7 -9.42 6.05 21.35
CA GLY A 7 -8.50 5.01 21.81
C GLY A 7 -8.65 3.68 21.06
N GLY A 8 -9.57 3.59 20.09
CA GLY A 8 -9.60 2.46 19.15
C GLY A 8 -8.28 2.35 18.40
N TYR A 9 -7.54 1.27 18.63
CA TYR A 9 -6.38 0.91 17.83
C TYR A 9 -6.75 1.05 16.35
N ALA A 10 -6.07 1.96 15.64
CA ALA A 10 -6.21 2.04 14.19
C ALA A 10 -5.93 0.65 13.62
N PRO A 11 -6.69 0.18 12.61
CA PRO A 11 -6.34 -1.03 11.90
C PRO A 11 -4.88 -0.93 11.47
N VAL A 12 -4.07 -1.95 11.80
CA VAL A 12 -2.66 -2.00 11.40
C VAL A 12 -2.60 -1.81 9.89
N GLY A 13 -1.96 -0.72 9.44
CA GLY A 13 -1.81 -0.41 8.01
C GLY A 13 -2.85 0.54 7.41
N ALA A 14 -3.78 1.12 8.17
CA ALA A 14 -4.80 2.04 7.64
C ALA A 14 -4.23 3.30 6.93
N GLY A 15 -2.94 3.63 7.13
CA GLY A 15 -2.22 4.70 6.42
C GLY A 15 -1.10 4.21 5.48
N ALA A 16 -0.96 2.89 5.30
CA ALA A 16 0.05 2.32 4.41
C ALA A 16 -0.53 2.07 3.01
N THR A 17 0.35 2.04 1.99
CA THR A 17 -0.03 1.53 0.68
C THR A 17 -0.36 0.03 0.77
N HIS A 18 -1.28 -0.43 -0.08
CA HIS A 18 -1.74 -1.81 -0.11
C HIS A 18 -1.39 -2.46 -1.46
N ALA A 19 -1.28 -3.80 -1.47
CA ALA A 19 -0.99 -4.59 -2.66
C ALA A 19 -1.94 -5.77 -2.78
N TRP A 20 -2.35 -6.08 -4.01
CA TRP A 20 -3.21 -7.20 -4.37
C TRP A 20 -2.71 -7.88 -5.65
N ALA A 21 -3.31 -9.01 -6.00
CA ALA A 21 -3.02 -9.73 -7.24
C ALA A 21 -4.22 -9.66 -8.21
N GLU A 22 -3.94 -9.67 -9.51
CA GLU A 22 -4.96 -9.78 -10.55
C GLU A 22 -4.66 -10.96 -11.46
N VAL A 23 -5.72 -11.68 -11.85
CA VAL A 23 -5.62 -12.83 -12.76
C VAL A 23 -6.49 -12.55 -13.98
N TYR A 24 -5.91 -12.67 -15.17
CA TYR A 24 -6.68 -12.61 -16.41
C TYR A 24 -7.33 -13.95 -16.71
N VAL A 25 -8.65 -13.93 -16.87
CA VAL A 25 -9.45 -15.08 -17.28
C VAL A 25 -10.06 -14.77 -18.65
N PRO A 26 -9.82 -15.60 -19.69
CA PRO A 26 -10.43 -15.40 -21.01
C PRO A 26 -11.95 -15.24 -20.92
N GLY A 27 -12.48 -14.21 -21.59
CA GLY A 27 -13.90 -13.86 -21.56
C GLY A 27 -14.34 -13.02 -20.34
N ALA A 28 -13.87 -13.36 -19.14
CA ALA A 28 -14.22 -12.65 -17.90
C ALA A 28 -13.33 -11.42 -17.61
N GLY A 29 -12.15 -11.34 -18.22
CA GLY A 29 -11.21 -10.22 -18.03
C GLY A 29 -10.32 -10.37 -16.80
N TRP A 30 -9.84 -9.25 -16.27
CA TRP A 30 -9.00 -9.20 -15.07
C TRP A 30 -9.86 -9.30 -13.80
N ILE A 31 -9.48 -10.21 -12.90
CA ILE A 31 -10.15 -10.45 -11.63
C ILE A 31 -9.21 -10.13 -10.48
N THR A 32 -9.63 -9.25 -9.59
CA THR A 32 -8.90 -8.80 -8.40
C THR A 32 -9.02 -9.79 -7.24
N PHE A 33 -7.88 -10.12 -6.62
CA PHE A 33 -7.78 -10.97 -5.43
C PHE A 33 -6.92 -10.31 -4.36
N ASP A 34 -7.48 -10.16 -3.16
CA ASP A 34 -6.78 -9.66 -1.99
C ASP A 34 -6.67 -10.77 -0.93
N PRO A 35 -5.52 -11.46 -0.85
CA PRO A 35 -5.32 -12.54 0.11
C PRO A 35 -5.20 -12.05 1.55
N THR A 36 -4.80 -10.79 1.76
CA THR A 36 -4.70 -10.18 3.09
C THR A 36 -6.07 -10.04 3.73
N ASN A 37 -7.05 -9.60 2.93
CA ASN A 37 -8.42 -9.38 3.38
C ASN A 37 -9.39 -10.52 3.04
N ARG A 38 -8.89 -11.59 2.41
CA ARG A 38 -9.70 -12.74 1.93
C ARG A 38 -10.87 -12.30 1.04
N SER A 39 -10.65 -11.29 0.22
CA SER A 39 -11.69 -10.70 -0.63
C SER A 39 -11.40 -10.85 -2.12
N VAL A 40 -12.48 -10.87 -2.90
CA VAL A 40 -12.47 -10.85 -4.36
C VAL A 40 -13.21 -9.61 -4.82
N GLY A 41 -12.67 -8.95 -5.85
CA GLY A 41 -13.17 -7.67 -6.35
C GLY A 41 -12.43 -6.45 -5.77
N GLY A 42 -12.39 -5.38 -6.55
CA GLY A 42 -11.57 -4.20 -6.29
C GLY A 42 -12.34 -2.90 -6.05
N ALA A 43 -13.62 -2.96 -5.65
CA ALA A 43 -14.48 -1.78 -5.56
C ALA A 43 -13.93 -0.66 -4.64
N ASN A 44 -13.11 -1.01 -3.65
CA ASN A 44 -12.48 -0.08 -2.71
C ASN A 44 -10.95 0.05 -2.95
N LEU A 45 -10.44 -0.45 -4.07
CA LEU A 45 -9.02 -0.41 -4.42
C LEU A 45 -8.82 0.52 -5.62
N ILE A 46 -7.94 1.49 -5.47
CA ILE A 46 -7.53 2.39 -6.55
C ILE A 46 -6.12 1.97 -7.00
N PRO A 47 -5.94 1.45 -8.23
CA PRO A 47 -4.63 1.10 -8.74
C PRO A 47 -3.77 2.35 -8.93
N VAL A 48 -2.62 2.38 -8.25
CA VAL A 48 -1.58 3.41 -8.44
C VAL A 48 -0.43 2.92 -9.32
N ALA A 49 -0.22 1.60 -9.39
CA ALA A 49 0.73 0.93 -10.28
C ALA A 49 0.26 -0.51 -10.55
N VAL A 50 0.53 -1.03 -11.74
CA VAL A 50 0.32 -2.44 -12.10
C VAL A 50 1.62 -2.99 -12.66
N VAL A 51 2.14 -4.05 -12.05
CA VAL A 51 3.44 -4.63 -12.42
C VAL A 51 3.36 -6.15 -12.42
N ARG A 52 4.24 -6.78 -13.20
CA ARG A 52 4.40 -8.24 -13.20
C ARG A 52 5.36 -8.70 -12.09
N ASP A 53 6.36 -7.88 -11.80
CA ASP A 53 7.38 -8.15 -10.79
C ASP A 53 7.28 -7.13 -9.66
N ILE A 54 7.17 -7.61 -8.42
CA ILE A 54 6.97 -6.75 -7.25
C ILE A 54 8.08 -5.71 -7.06
N ARG A 55 9.29 -5.99 -7.55
CA ARG A 55 10.43 -5.05 -7.48
C ARG A 55 10.21 -3.81 -8.35
N GLN A 56 9.27 -3.87 -9.29
CA GLN A 56 8.90 -2.72 -10.13
C GLN A 56 7.85 -1.83 -9.48
N ALA A 57 7.22 -2.27 -8.38
CA ALA A 57 6.25 -1.48 -7.61
C ALA A 57 6.87 -0.73 -6.42
N VAL A 58 8.21 -0.66 -6.35
CA VAL A 58 8.91 0.07 -5.28
C VAL A 58 8.57 1.57 -5.39
N PRO A 59 7.99 2.21 -4.35
CA PRO A 59 7.55 3.61 -4.43
C PRO A 59 8.71 4.60 -4.64
N VAL A 60 9.87 4.33 -4.04
CA VAL A 60 11.09 5.13 -4.15
C VAL A 60 12.29 4.19 -4.21
N ALA A 61 13.10 4.32 -5.26
CA ALA A 61 14.31 3.53 -5.45
C ALA A 61 15.47 4.44 -5.89
N GLY A 62 16.68 4.16 -5.40
CA GLY A 62 17.87 4.93 -5.74
C GLY A 62 19.09 4.45 -4.97
N SER A 63 20.23 5.08 -5.23
CA SER A 63 21.46 4.90 -4.46
C SER A 63 21.99 6.27 -4.06
N PHE A 64 22.62 6.35 -2.90
CA PHE A 64 23.27 7.55 -2.42
C PHE A 64 24.78 7.37 -2.50
N ASN A 65 25.48 8.37 -3.07
CA ASN A 65 26.93 8.42 -3.09
C ASN A 65 27.38 9.71 -2.37
N GLY A 66 27.97 9.57 -1.19
CA GLY A 66 28.41 10.67 -0.37
C GLY A 66 29.15 10.20 0.89
N PRO A 67 29.59 11.14 1.75
CA PRO A 67 30.27 10.84 3.00
C PRO A 67 29.44 9.91 3.91
N SER A 68 30.11 9.06 4.71
CA SER A 68 29.45 8.09 5.59
C SER A 68 28.63 8.71 6.73
N ASP A 69 28.87 9.98 7.03
CA ASP A 69 28.17 10.80 8.03
C ASP A 69 27.08 11.70 7.42
N ALA A 70 26.80 11.58 6.13
CA ALA A 70 25.82 12.42 5.46
C ALA A 70 24.36 12.12 5.87
N LEU A 71 24.08 10.94 6.43
CA LEU A 71 22.75 10.58 6.93
C LEU A 71 22.65 10.91 8.42
N ILE A 72 22.26 12.14 8.74
CA ILE A 72 22.11 12.64 10.12
C ILE A 72 20.77 12.18 10.74
N GLY A 73 19.78 11.84 9.91
CA GLY A 73 18.47 11.34 10.32
C GLY A 73 17.42 11.64 9.25
N MET A 74 16.30 10.92 9.29
CA MET A 74 15.13 11.20 8.47
C MET A 74 13.88 11.07 9.35
N GLU A 75 13.12 12.16 9.46
CA GLU A 75 11.84 12.19 10.13
C GLU A 75 10.75 12.47 9.08
N VAL A 76 9.68 11.68 9.11
CA VAL A 76 8.57 11.81 8.17
C VAL A 76 7.29 11.92 8.99
N GLU A 77 6.61 13.05 8.87
CA GLU A 77 5.31 13.30 9.48
C GLU A 77 4.28 13.52 8.38
N VAL A 78 3.12 12.87 8.52
CA VAL A 78 1.97 13.06 7.63
C VAL A 78 0.83 13.61 8.49
N SER A 79 0.40 14.84 8.21
CA SER A 79 -0.77 15.45 8.83
C SER A 79 -1.90 15.56 7.82
N VAL A 80 -3.10 15.16 8.24
CA VAL A 80 -4.33 15.32 7.45
C VAL A 80 -5.15 16.41 8.12
N THR A 81 -5.30 17.55 7.45
CA THR A 81 -6.18 18.65 7.87
C THR A 81 -7.44 18.64 7.03
N GLY A 82 -8.59 18.74 7.72
CA GLY A 82 -9.92 18.93 7.12
C GLY A 82 -10.42 20.36 7.26
#